data_AF-A0A926LNC8-F1
#
_entry.id   AF-A0A926LNC8-F1
#
_cell.length_a   1.000
_cell.length_b   1.000
_cell.length_c   1.000
_cell.angle_alpha   90.00
_cell.angle_beta   90.00
_cell.angle_gamma   90.00
#
_symmetry.space_group_name_H-M   'P 1'
#
loop_
_entity.id
_entity.type
_entity.pdbx_description
1 polymer ?
#
loop_
_entity_poly.entity_id
_entity_poly.type
_entity_poly.pdbx_seq_one_letter_code
_entity_poly.pdbx_strand_id
1 'polypeptide(L)'
;MIEELLPDPVVTVESYSDEESGPAPLYPEEAAVVARAVEKRRREFAVVRSCARRAMEKLGVPAQPILPGDRGAPRWPAGLAGSMTHCDGYCAAALVRATDLASLGIDAEPHEPLPDGVLDAVSLPGERQRIGTLTHDHPAIRWDRLLFSAKESVYKAWFPLTGQWLEFTEADIELRADPGDRHSGTFRAALLVPGPLVGGRRLDHFEGRWKVGRGLVATAVTVAHP
;
A
#
# COMPACT_ATOMS: atom_id res chain seq x y z
N MET A 1 4.04 -1.19 12.20
CA MET A 1 2.86 -1.97 11.77
C MET A 1 3.05 -2.50 10.37
N ILE A 2 3.24 -1.67 9.34
CA ILE A 2 3.46 -2.14 7.96
C ILE A 2 4.76 -2.94 7.83
N GLU A 3 5.79 -2.60 8.60
CA GLU A 3 7.07 -3.32 8.59
C GLU A 3 6.91 -4.82 8.84
N GLU A 4 5.96 -5.23 9.69
CA GLU A 4 5.67 -6.64 10.01
C GLU A 4 5.03 -7.42 8.85
N LEU A 5 4.53 -6.73 7.82
CA LEU A 5 3.89 -7.33 6.65
C LEU A 5 4.87 -7.64 5.51
N LEU A 6 6.10 -7.12 5.61
CA LEU A 6 7.06 -7.08 4.51
C LEU A 6 8.27 -7.98 4.82
N PRO A 7 8.91 -8.56 3.80
CA PRO A 7 10.09 -9.39 3.99
C PRO A 7 11.32 -8.53 4.33
N ASP A 8 12.32 -9.14 4.97
CA ASP A 8 13.54 -8.51 5.48
C ASP A 8 14.26 -7.53 4.53
N PRO A 9 14.33 -7.73 3.19
CA PRO A 9 14.99 -6.76 2.29
C PRO A 9 14.30 -5.39 2.22
N VAL A 10 13.03 -5.31 2.62
CA VAL A 10 12.24 -4.07 2.51
C VAL A 10 12.44 -3.22 3.75
N VAL A 11 12.93 -2.00 3.53
CA VAL A 11 13.04 -1.01 4.59
C VAL A 11 11.76 -0.20 4.67
N THR A 12 11.14 -0.23 5.84
CA THR A 12 9.92 0.55 6.13
C THR A 12 10.22 1.69 7.09
N VAL A 13 9.58 2.84 6.84
CA VAL A 13 9.52 3.95 7.78
C VAL A 13 8.08 4.40 7.90
N GLU A 14 7.59 4.42 9.14
CA GLU A 14 6.24 4.84 9.51
C GLU A 14 6.33 6.14 10.31
N SER A 15 5.27 6.94 10.25
CA SER A 15 5.08 8.12 11.09
C SER A 15 3.62 8.24 11.48
N TYR A 16 3.39 8.54 12.75
CA TYR A 16 2.08 8.69 13.36
C TYR A 16 1.89 10.17 13.77
N SER A 17 0.65 10.67 13.71
CA SER A 17 0.37 12.11 13.92
C SER A 17 0.70 12.66 15.32
N ASP A 18 0.89 11.78 16.29
CA ASP A 18 1.30 12.07 17.67
C ASP A 18 2.82 12.28 17.83
N GLU A 19 3.62 12.06 16.78
CA GLU A 19 5.05 12.35 16.81
C GLU A 19 5.31 13.87 16.76
N GLU A 20 6.00 14.40 17.77
CA GLU A 20 6.29 15.85 17.93
C GLU A 20 7.19 16.43 16.84
N SER A 21 7.95 15.58 16.15
CA SER A 21 8.86 16.01 15.08
C SER A 21 8.11 16.16 13.77
N GLY A 22 7.90 17.41 13.34
CA GLY A 22 7.36 17.73 12.02
C GLY A 22 8.20 17.14 10.87
N PRO A 23 7.64 17.02 9.66
CA PRO A 23 8.37 16.47 8.53
C PRO A 23 9.57 17.35 8.17
N ALA A 24 10.64 16.72 7.69
CA ALA A 24 11.74 17.45 7.06
C ALA A 24 11.20 18.30 5.90
N PRO A 25 11.75 19.52 5.66
CA PRO A 25 11.32 20.36 4.56
C PRO A 25 11.29 19.62 3.23
N LEU A 26 10.29 19.94 2.40
CA LEU A 26 10.23 19.45 1.02
C LEU A 26 11.40 20.01 0.22
N TYR A 27 11.89 19.21 -0.73
CA TYR A 27 12.78 19.73 -1.76
C TYR A 27 12.03 20.78 -2.60
N PRO A 28 12.71 21.76 -3.21
CA PRO A 28 12.05 22.78 -4.03
C PRO A 28 11.14 22.19 -5.13
N GLU A 29 11.57 21.11 -5.76
CA GLU A 29 10.83 20.41 -6.82
C GLU A 29 9.57 19.73 -6.27
N GLU A 30 9.64 19.17 -5.06
CA GLU A 30 8.50 18.58 -4.35
C GLU A 30 7.51 19.64 -3.86
N ALA A 31 8.02 20.76 -3.33
CA ALA A 31 7.21 21.88 -2.86
C ALA A 31 6.38 22.49 -4.00
N ALA A 32 6.95 22.55 -5.21
CA ALA A 32 6.25 23.03 -6.39
C ALA A 32 5.01 22.18 -6.74
N VAL A 33 5.06 20.87 -6.53
CA VAL A 33 3.94 19.93 -6.80
C VAL A 33 2.70 20.28 -5.96
N VAL A 34 2.91 20.67 -4.69
CA VAL A 34 1.83 20.93 -3.73
C VAL A 34 1.62 22.42 -3.44
N ALA A 35 2.20 23.30 -4.25
CA ALA A 35 2.14 24.75 -4.01
C ALA A 35 0.71 25.31 -3.92
N ARG A 36 -0.24 24.71 -4.64
CA ARG A 36 -1.67 25.09 -4.65
C ARG A 36 -2.57 24.16 -3.82
N ALA A 37 -1.99 23.16 -3.15
CA ALA A 37 -2.74 22.21 -2.37
C ALA A 37 -3.15 22.80 -1.01
N VAL A 38 -4.27 22.32 -0.46
CA VAL A 38 -4.69 22.64 0.91
C VAL A 38 -3.68 22.14 1.93
N GLU A 39 -3.66 22.76 3.12
CA GLU A 39 -2.63 22.49 4.14
C GLU A 39 -2.55 21.02 4.55
N LYS A 40 -3.70 20.35 4.74
CA LYS A 40 -3.77 18.91 5.04
C LYS A 40 -2.97 18.09 4.01
N ARG A 41 -3.21 18.35 2.71
CA ARG A 41 -2.53 17.66 1.60
C ARG A 41 -1.04 17.99 1.56
N ARG A 42 -0.64 19.23 1.81
CA ARG A 42 0.79 19.64 1.86
C ARG A 42 1.52 18.89 2.98
N ARG A 43 0.90 18.80 4.16
CA ARG A 43 1.45 18.09 5.31
C ARG A 43 1.60 16.60 5.04
N GLU A 44 0.54 15.93 4.59
CA GLU A 44 0.58 14.50 4.23
C GLU A 44 1.65 14.22 3.18
N PHE A 45 1.70 15.06 2.13
CA PHE A 45 2.69 14.95 1.08
C PHE A 45 4.11 15.08 1.66
N ALA A 46 4.36 16.03 2.56
CA ALA A 46 5.67 16.20 3.19
C ALA A 46 6.06 15.04 4.11
N VAL A 47 5.14 14.57 4.96
CA VAL A 47 5.42 13.48 5.92
C VAL A 47 5.78 12.20 5.19
N VAL A 48 4.99 11.79 4.20
CA VAL A 48 5.25 10.52 3.52
C VAL A 48 6.54 10.54 2.68
N ARG A 49 6.93 11.69 2.09
CA ARG A 49 8.25 11.82 1.44
C ARG A 49 9.39 11.82 2.47
N SER A 50 9.18 12.41 3.64
CA SER A 50 10.14 12.31 4.75
C SER A 50 10.37 10.85 5.16
N CYS A 51 9.30 10.04 5.28
CA CYS A 51 9.39 8.61 5.52
C CYS A 51 10.21 7.90 4.43
N ALA A 52 9.91 8.17 3.16
CA ALA A 52 10.62 7.57 2.04
C ALA A 52 12.12 7.92 2.01
N ARG A 53 12.49 9.17 2.31
CA ARG A 53 13.91 9.58 2.37
C ARG A 53 14.66 8.93 3.53
N ARG A 54 14.03 8.83 4.69
CA ARG A 54 14.58 8.05 5.82
C ARG A 54 14.76 6.58 5.45
N ALA A 55 13.85 6.01 4.65
CA ALA A 55 13.99 4.65 4.14
C ALA A 55 15.15 4.53 3.13
N MET A 56 15.38 5.54 2.27
CA MET A 56 16.58 5.59 1.40
C MET A 56 17.87 5.58 2.22
N GLU A 57 17.96 6.43 3.26
CA GLU A 57 19.13 6.52 4.12
C GLU A 57 19.44 5.20 4.83
N LYS A 58 18.40 4.53 5.35
CA LYS A 58 18.48 3.19 5.95
C LYS A 58 18.95 2.12 4.94
N LEU A 59 18.64 2.27 3.64
CA LEU A 59 19.16 1.44 2.54
C LEU A 59 20.58 1.85 2.08
N GLY A 60 21.19 2.85 2.71
CA GLY A 60 22.49 3.38 2.31
C GLY A 60 22.45 4.20 1.02
N VAL A 61 21.27 4.67 0.60
CA VAL A 61 21.09 5.55 -0.55
C VAL A 61 20.88 6.99 -0.06
N PRO A 62 21.61 7.98 -0.58
CA PRO A 62 21.36 9.38 -0.22
C PRO A 62 19.92 9.80 -0.50
N ALA A 63 19.33 10.55 0.44
CA ALA A 63 18.00 11.12 0.32
C ALA A 63 17.87 11.99 -0.94
N GLN A 64 16.79 11.78 -1.70
CA GLN A 64 16.51 12.45 -2.97
C GLN A 64 15.03 12.85 -3.06
N PRO A 65 14.68 13.86 -3.90
CA PRO A 65 13.29 14.24 -4.12
C PRO A 65 12.50 13.12 -4.81
N ILE A 66 11.24 12.94 -4.41
CA ILE A 66 10.33 11.92 -4.95
C ILE A 66 9.13 12.64 -5.59
N LEU A 67 9.23 12.82 -6.90
CA LEU A 67 8.20 13.49 -7.69
C LEU A 67 7.11 12.50 -8.12
N PRO A 68 5.84 12.94 -8.25
CA PRO A 68 4.82 12.14 -8.89
C PRO A 68 5.14 11.90 -10.36
N GLY A 69 4.93 10.67 -10.80
CA GLY A 69 5.02 10.20 -12.17
C GLY A 69 3.67 10.04 -12.81
N ASP A 70 3.60 9.11 -13.76
CA ASP A 70 2.34 8.83 -14.44
C ASP A 70 1.29 8.35 -13.42
N ARG A 71 0.07 8.88 -13.57
CA ARG A 71 -1.06 8.68 -12.64
C ARG A 71 -0.74 8.91 -11.16
N GLY A 72 0.27 9.73 -10.86
CA GLY A 72 0.67 10.04 -9.50
C GLY A 72 1.58 9.00 -8.82
N ALA A 73 1.97 7.93 -9.51
CA ALA A 73 2.89 6.92 -8.98
C ALA A 73 4.24 7.56 -8.60
N PRO A 74 4.89 7.19 -7.49
CA PRO A 74 6.15 7.83 -7.09
C PRO A 74 7.28 7.52 -8.07
N ARG A 75 8.06 8.54 -8.45
CA ARG A 75 9.30 8.35 -9.21
C ARG A 75 10.44 8.04 -8.25
N TRP A 76 10.75 6.75 -8.11
CA TRP A 76 11.87 6.30 -7.29
C TRP A 76 13.21 6.62 -7.96
N PRO A 77 14.27 6.95 -7.18
CA PRO A 77 15.62 7.00 -7.70
C PRO A 77 16.04 5.69 -8.36
N ALA A 78 16.98 5.77 -9.30
CA ALA A 78 17.47 4.58 -10.01
C ALA A 78 17.98 3.51 -9.03
N GLY A 79 17.59 2.25 -9.28
CA GLY A 79 17.96 1.12 -8.44
C GLY A 79 17.06 0.89 -7.22
N LEU A 80 16.04 1.72 -7.01
CA LEU A 80 15.04 1.54 -5.96
C LEU A 80 13.64 1.26 -6.52
N ALA A 81 12.90 0.44 -5.80
CA ALA A 81 11.46 0.27 -5.94
C ALA A 81 10.80 0.55 -4.59
N GLY A 82 9.50 0.85 -4.60
CA GLY A 82 8.82 1.23 -3.37
C GLY A 82 7.33 1.50 -3.54
N SER A 83 6.67 1.65 -2.40
CA SER A 83 5.30 2.11 -2.29
C SER A 83 5.18 3.02 -1.07
N MET A 84 4.17 3.87 -1.11
CA MET A 84 3.88 4.82 -0.04
C MET A 84 2.38 4.90 0.17
N THR A 85 2.00 5.12 1.42
CA THR A 85 0.61 5.27 1.83
C THR A 85 0.47 6.37 2.85
N HIS A 86 -0.71 6.99 2.90
CA HIS A 86 -1.08 7.91 3.95
C HIS A 86 -2.59 7.83 4.16
N CYS A 87 -2.99 7.95 5.41
CA CYS A 87 -4.38 8.16 5.81
C CYS A 87 -4.41 9.11 7.01
N ASP A 88 -5.60 9.36 7.53
CA ASP A 88 -5.75 10.21 8.70
C ASP A 88 -4.95 9.60 9.87
N GLY A 89 -4.00 10.38 10.40
CA GLY A 89 -3.16 9.98 11.53
C GLY A 89 -1.92 9.13 11.19
N TYR A 90 -1.72 8.72 9.94
CA TYR A 90 -0.65 7.77 9.59
C TYR A 90 -0.05 7.99 8.20
N CYS A 91 1.26 7.87 8.09
CA CYS A 91 2.00 7.88 6.83
C CYS A 91 3.09 6.80 6.86
N ALA A 92 3.33 6.15 5.72
CA ALA A 92 4.40 5.19 5.61
C ALA A 92 4.99 5.13 4.21
N ALA A 93 6.26 4.76 4.15
CA ALA A 93 6.95 4.39 2.92
C ALA A 93 7.72 3.09 3.14
N ALA A 94 7.64 2.20 2.16
CA ALA A 94 8.40 0.97 2.08
C ALA A 94 9.24 0.99 0.81
N LEU A 95 10.55 0.87 0.96
CA LEU A 95 11.51 0.90 -0.14
C LEU A 95 12.36 -0.37 -0.12
N VAL A 96 12.79 -0.79 -1.31
CA VAL A 96 13.64 -1.96 -1.52
C VAL A 96 14.60 -1.68 -2.68
N ARG A 97 15.71 -2.42 -2.76
CA ARG A 97 16.50 -2.40 -3.99
C ARG A 97 15.71 -3.07 -5.10
N ALA A 98 15.72 -2.48 -6.29
CA ALA A 98 15.01 -3.01 -7.45
C ALA A 98 15.53 -4.41 -7.89
N THR A 99 16.70 -4.82 -7.39
CA THR A 99 17.26 -6.17 -7.59
C THR A 99 16.61 -7.24 -6.71
N ASP A 100 15.99 -6.86 -5.60
CA ASP A 100 15.53 -7.82 -4.58
C ASP A 100 14.03 -8.16 -4.77
N LEU A 101 13.24 -7.20 -5.26
CA LEU A 101 11.83 -7.39 -5.63
C LEU A 101 11.53 -6.75 -6.98
N ALA A 102 10.62 -7.36 -7.73
CA ALA A 102 10.12 -6.82 -8.99
C ALA A 102 9.15 -5.65 -8.76
N SER A 103 8.34 -5.72 -7.70
CA SER A 103 7.42 -4.64 -7.30
C SER A 103 6.96 -4.82 -5.86
N LEU A 104 6.43 -3.75 -5.26
CA LEU A 104 5.77 -3.80 -3.97
C LEU A 104 4.65 -2.76 -3.90
N GLY A 105 3.59 -3.09 -3.17
CA GLY A 105 2.45 -2.22 -2.92
C GLY A 105 2.09 -2.25 -1.45
N ILE A 106 1.91 -1.09 -0.84
CA ILE A 106 1.43 -0.95 0.54
C ILE A 106 0.26 0.00 0.60
N ASP A 107 -0.64 -0.28 1.52
CA ASP A 107 -1.78 0.56 1.79
C ASP A 107 -2.14 0.53 3.27
N ALA A 108 -2.70 1.64 3.75
CA ALA A 108 -3.16 1.78 5.12
C ALA A 108 -4.36 2.70 5.17
N GLU A 109 -5.32 2.30 5.98
CA GLU A 109 -6.61 2.96 6.11
C GLU A 109 -7.02 3.02 7.59
N PRO A 110 -7.83 4.01 8.01
CA PRO A 110 -8.45 4.00 9.32
C PRO A 110 -9.30 2.73 9.48
N HIS A 111 -9.26 2.11 10.66
CA HIS A 111 -10.04 0.90 10.97
C HIS A 111 -11.52 1.24 11.25
N GLU A 112 -12.12 1.90 10.27
CA GLU A 112 -13.48 2.43 10.27
C GLU A 112 -14.25 1.83 9.09
N PRO A 113 -15.59 1.72 9.19
CA PRO A 113 -16.40 1.22 8.08
C PRO A 113 -16.18 2.04 6.81
N LEU A 114 -16.37 1.40 5.65
CA LEU A 114 -16.47 2.14 4.40
C LEU A 114 -17.72 3.03 4.40
N PRO A 115 -17.69 4.20 3.72
CA PRO A 115 -18.90 4.96 3.47
C PRO A 115 -19.92 4.14 2.67
N ASP A 116 -21.20 4.45 2.85
CA ASP A 116 -22.29 3.77 2.16
C ASP A 116 -22.09 3.75 0.63
N GLY A 117 -22.33 2.59 0.02
CA GLY A 117 -22.20 2.38 -1.43
C GLY A 117 -20.77 2.20 -1.94
N VAL A 118 -19.74 2.53 -1.16
CA VAL A 118 -18.34 2.35 -1.60
C VAL A 118 -18.01 0.88 -1.77
N LEU A 119 -18.42 0.01 -0.82
CA LEU A 119 -18.16 -1.42 -0.92
C LEU A 119 -18.71 -1.99 -2.23
N ASP A 120 -19.92 -1.62 -2.65
CA ASP A 120 -20.52 -2.11 -3.90
C ASP A 120 -19.74 -1.67 -5.15
N ALA A 121 -19.15 -0.48 -5.12
CA ALA A 121 -18.36 0.06 -6.22
C ALA A 121 -16.97 -0.59 -6.34
N VAL A 122 -16.38 -1.00 -5.22
CA VAL A 122 -14.98 -1.50 -5.16
C VAL A 122 -14.86 -3.01 -4.99
N SER A 123 -15.98 -3.73 -4.99
CA SER A 123 -16.00 -5.18 -4.77
C SER A 123 -16.84 -5.94 -5.80
N LEU A 124 -16.48 -7.21 -5.97
CA LEU A 124 -17.26 -8.20 -6.68
C LEU A 124 -18.33 -8.80 -5.76
N PRO A 125 -19.46 -9.30 -6.32
CA PRO A 125 -20.49 -9.97 -5.53
C PRO A 125 -19.97 -11.13 -4.67
N GLY A 126 -19.02 -11.92 -5.21
CA GLY A 126 -18.38 -13.02 -4.48
C GLY A 126 -17.54 -12.55 -3.29
N GLU A 127 -16.85 -11.40 -3.43
CA GLU A 127 -16.10 -10.79 -2.34
C GLU A 127 -17.03 -10.33 -1.22
N ARG A 128 -18.16 -9.69 -1.55
CA ARG A 128 -19.16 -9.26 -0.55
C ARG A 128 -19.71 -10.43 0.24
N GLN A 129 -19.99 -11.55 -0.43
CA GLN A 129 -20.45 -12.76 0.26
C GLN A 129 -19.40 -13.27 1.26
N ARG A 130 -18.14 -13.40 0.83
CA ARG A 130 -17.05 -13.86 1.71
C ARG A 130 -16.79 -12.90 2.87
N ILE A 131 -16.83 -11.59 2.62
CA ILE A 131 -16.73 -10.55 3.65
C ILE A 131 -17.88 -10.64 4.65
N GLY A 132 -19.10 -10.93 4.20
CA GLY A 132 -20.25 -11.14 5.09
C GLY A 132 -20.02 -12.28 6.07
N THR A 133 -19.48 -13.40 5.61
CA THR A 133 -19.09 -14.53 6.46
C THR A 133 -17.97 -14.14 7.44
N LEU A 134 -16.89 -13.52 6.94
CA LEU A 134 -15.78 -13.07 7.79
C LEU A 134 -16.21 -12.06 8.85
N THR A 135 -17.13 -11.15 8.51
CA THR A 135 -17.69 -10.17 9.44
C THR A 135 -18.53 -10.83 10.53
N HIS A 136 -19.26 -11.90 10.20
CA HIS A 136 -19.97 -12.69 11.19
C HIS A 136 -19.02 -13.40 12.16
N ASP A 137 -17.98 -14.05 11.63
CA ASP A 137 -17.02 -14.84 12.42
C ASP A 137 -16.05 -13.96 13.23
N HIS A 138 -15.73 -12.78 12.71
CA HIS A 138 -14.75 -11.84 13.26
C HIS A 138 -15.27 -10.38 13.21
N PRO A 139 -16.29 -10.03 14.02
CA PRO A 139 -16.97 -8.74 13.93
C PRO A 139 -16.13 -7.53 14.37
N ALA A 140 -14.98 -7.78 15.02
CA ALA A 140 -14.05 -6.73 15.42
C ALA A 140 -13.26 -6.13 14.24
N ILE A 141 -13.17 -6.83 13.10
CA ILE A 141 -12.45 -6.35 11.91
C ILE A 141 -13.42 -5.67 10.95
N ARG A 142 -12.99 -4.56 10.34
CA ARG A 142 -13.70 -3.90 9.24
C ARG A 142 -13.24 -4.54 7.93
N TRP A 143 -13.82 -5.69 7.61
CA TRP A 143 -13.42 -6.52 6.47
C TRP A 143 -13.69 -5.85 5.12
N ASP A 144 -14.72 -5.02 5.06
CA ASP A 144 -15.03 -4.12 3.95
C ASP A 144 -13.86 -3.16 3.68
N ARG A 145 -13.37 -2.47 4.73
CA ARG A 145 -12.21 -1.59 4.62
C ARG A 145 -10.92 -2.34 4.30
N LEU A 146 -10.76 -3.53 4.89
CA LEU A 146 -9.62 -4.40 4.62
C LEU A 146 -9.55 -4.84 3.16
N LEU A 147 -10.68 -5.19 2.55
CA LEU A 147 -10.75 -5.47 1.12
C LEU A 147 -10.31 -4.25 0.30
N PHE A 148 -10.86 -3.07 0.61
CA PHE A 148 -10.50 -1.84 -0.08
C PHE A 148 -8.98 -1.58 -0.01
N SER A 149 -8.40 -1.65 1.19
CA SER A 149 -6.95 -1.50 1.36
C SER A 149 -6.15 -2.55 0.58
N ALA A 150 -6.60 -3.81 0.58
CA ALA A 150 -5.94 -4.87 -0.18
C ALA A 150 -5.97 -4.59 -1.70
N LYS A 151 -7.08 -4.06 -2.24
CA LYS A 151 -7.18 -3.65 -3.65
C LYS A 151 -6.19 -2.53 -3.98
N GLU A 152 -6.08 -1.52 -3.12
CA GLU A 152 -5.11 -0.42 -3.27
C GLU A 152 -3.66 -0.94 -3.26
N SER A 153 -3.32 -1.86 -2.35
CA SER A 153 -2.01 -2.52 -2.34
C SER A 153 -1.73 -3.32 -3.61
N VAL A 154 -2.74 -4.03 -4.14
CA VAL A 154 -2.65 -4.76 -5.42
C VAL A 154 -2.40 -3.78 -6.57
N TYR A 155 -3.13 -2.67 -6.65
CA TYR A 155 -2.93 -1.66 -7.68
C TYR A 155 -1.52 -1.06 -7.62
N LYS A 156 -1.03 -0.73 -6.42
CA LYS A 156 0.32 -0.16 -6.22
C LYS A 156 1.44 -1.14 -6.56
N ALA A 157 1.23 -2.44 -6.38
CA ALA A 157 2.16 -3.48 -6.85
C ALA A 157 2.06 -3.71 -8.37
N TRP A 158 0.85 -3.60 -8.93
CA TRP A 158 0.54 -3.80 -10.34
C TRP A 158 1.11 -2.69 -11.25
N PHE A 159 0.81 -1.43 -10.93
CA PHE A 159 1.03 -0.31 -11.84
C PHE A 159 2.51 -0.16 -12.27
N PRO A 160 3.52 -0.31 -11.38
CA PRO A 160 4.93 -0.26 -11.79
C PRO A 160 5.33 -1.35 -12.79
N LEU A 161 4.64 -2.49 -12.81
CA LEU A 161 4.94 -3.63 -13.69
C LEU A 161 4.30 -3.52 -15.07
N THR A 162 3.19 -2.77 -15.18
CA THR A 162 2.36 -2.75 -16.39
C THR A 162 2.22 -1.38 -17.02
N GLY A 163 2.29 -0.30 -16.21
CA GLY A 163 1.91 1.04 -16.62
C GLY A 163 0.41 1.17 -16.96
N GLN A 164 -0.41 0.20 -16.57
CA GLN A 164 -1.81 0.11 -16.94
C GLN A 164 -2.72 0.28 -15.73
N TRP A 165 -3.89 0.86 -15.97
CA TRP A 165 -4.96 0.90 -14.98
C TRP A 165 -5.45 -0.53 -14.69
N LEU A 166 -5.82 -0.78 -13.43
CA LEU A 166 -6.47 -2.01 -12.98
C LEU A 166 -7.69 -1.60 -12.18
N GLU A 167 -8.87 -1.89 -12.70
CA GLU A 167 -10.13 -1.57 -12.02
C GLU A 167 -10.31 -2.45 -10.78
N PHE A 168 -11.07 -1.97 -9.79
CA PHE A 168 -11.39 -2.75 -8.59
C PHE A 168 -12.04 -4.11 -8.92
N THR A 169 -12.83 -4.19 -9.99
CA THR A 169 -13.51 -5.40 -10.44
C THR A 169 -12.63 -6.33 -11.29
N GLU A 170 -11.40 -5.93 -11.62
CA GLU A 170 -10.45 -6.72 -12.40
C GLU A 170 -9.50 -7.57 -11.53
N ALA A 171 -9.70 -7.56 -10.21
CA ALA A 171 -9.05 -8.48 -9.28
C ALA A 171 -10.09 -9.09 -8.34
N ASP A 172 -10.03 -10.40 -8.08
CA ASP A 172 -10.84 -11.07 -7.07
C ASP A 172 -9.98 -11.42 -5.85
N ILE A 173 -10.31 -10.88 -4.68
CA ILE A 173 -9.54 -11.01 -3.45
C ILE A 173 -10.22 -11.99 -2.49
N GLU A 174 -9.45 -12.96 -2.03
CA GLU A 174 -9.80 -13.85 -0.93
C GLU A 174 -8.97 -13.50 0.30
N LEU A 175 -9.63 -13.08 1.39
CA LEU A 175 -9.02 -12.73 2.67
C LEU A 175 -9.08 -13.93 3.62
N ARG A 176 -8.00 -14.15 4.36
CA ARG A 176 -7.89 -15.21 5.38
C ARG A 176 -7.24 -14.64 6.64
N ALA A 177 -7.83 -14.92 7.80
CA ALA A 177 -7.20 -14.65 9.10
C ALA A 177 -6.22 -15.77 9.46
N ASP A 178 -5.13 -15.41 10.13
CA ASP A 178 -4.17 -16.40 10.60
C ASP A 178 -4.76 -17.21 11.78
N PRO A 179 -4.45 -18.52 11.89
CA PRO A 179 -4.93 -19.32 13.00
C PRO A 179 -4.43 -18.76 14.35
N GLY A 180 -5.37 -18.37 15.21
CA GLY A 180 -5.06 -17.88 16.56
C GLY A 180 -4.73 -16.39 16.67
N ASP A 181 -4.46 -15.68 15.57
CA ASP A 181 -4.37 -14.22 15.54
C ASP A 181 -5.60 -13.63 14.84
N ARG A 182 -6.40 -12.87 15.59
CA ARG A 182 -7.62 -12.24 15.08
C ARG A 182 -7.37 -10.89 14.41
N HIS A 183 -6.12 -10.44 14.32
CA HIS A 183 -5.76 -9.12 13.81
C HIS A 183 -4.69 -9.17 12.73
N SER A 184 -4.37 -10.34 12.19
CA SER A 184 -3.49 -10.48 11.05
C SER A 184 -3.91 -11.64 10.16
N GLY A 185 -3.36 -11.66 8.95
CA GLY A 185 -3.61 -12.72 8.01
C GLY A 185 -3.00 -12.49 6.65
N THR A 186 -3.51 -13.26 5.70
CA THR A 186 -3.07 -13.25 4.30
C THR A 186 -4.23 -12.96 3.36
N PHE A 187 -3.90 -12.58 2.13
CA PHE A 187 -4.88 -12.53 1.05
C PHE A 187 -4.26 -12.97 -0.27
N ARG A 188 -5.11 -13.50 -1.14
CA ARG A 188 -4.77 -13.81 -2.53
C ARG A 188 -5.64 -12.96 -3.44
N ALA A 189 -5.00 -12.22 -4.34
CA ALA A 189 -5.66 -11.41 -5.35
C ALA A 189 -5.52 -12.06 -6.73
N ALA A 190 -6.54 -12.78 -7.18
CA ALA A 190 -6.60 -13.35 -8.53
C ALA A 190 -6.82 -12.23 -9.56
N LEU A 191 -5.99 -12.16 -10.59
CA LEU A 191 -6.09 -11.16 -11.65
C LEU A 191 -7.07 -11.66 -12.70
N LEU A 192 -8.14 -10.90 -12.94
CA LEU A 192 -9.20 -11.24 -13.91
C LEU A 192 -8.92 -10.69 -15.31
N VAL A 193 -7.75 -10.08 -15.47
CA VAL A 193 -7.16 -9.59 -16.73
C VAL A 193 -5.78 -10.23 -16.93
N PRO A 194 -5.21 -10.20 -18.14
CA PRO A 194 -3.86 -10.71 -18.37
C PRO A 194 -2.83 -10.02 -17.46
N GLY A 195 -2.29 -10.75 -16.48
CA GLY A 195 -1.38 -10.15 -15.52
C GLY A 195 0.03 -9.84 -16.05
N PRO A 196 0.89 -9.21 -15.24
CA PRO A 196 2.20 -8.73 -15.68
C PRO A 196 3.14 -9.90 -16.04
N LEU A 197 4.07 -9.62 -16.96
CA LEU A 197 5.21 -10.50 -17.23
C LEU A 197 6.37 -10.11 -16.32
N VAL A 198 6.74 -11.00 -15.40
CA VAL A 198 7.88 -10.82 -14.50
C VAL A 198 8.87 -11.95 -14.78
N GLY A 199 10.06 -11.57 -15.26
CA GLY A 199 11.13 -12.48 -15.67
C GLY A 199 10.67 -13.63 -16.57
N GLY A 200 9.87 -13.32 -17.59
CA GLY A 200 9.39 -14.29 -18.59
C GLY A 200 8.16 -15.10 -18.16
N ARG A 201 7.71 -14.99 -16.90
CA ARG A 201 6.50 -15.65 -16.41
C ARG A 201 5.35 -14.66 -16.30
N ARG A 202 4.18 -15.02 -16.82
CA ARG A 202 2.94 -14.26 -16.59
C ARG A 202 2.40 -14.60 -15.21
N LEU A 203 2.16 -13.58 -14.40
CA LEU A 203 1.49 -13.74 -13.11
C LEU A 203 -0.02 -13.69 -13.31
N ASP A 204 -0.75 -14.58 -12.68
CA ASP A 204 -2.22 -14.66 -12.67
C ASP A 204 -2.81 -14.26 -11.31
N HIS A 205 -1.96 -14.01 -10.31
CA HIS A 205 -2.36 -13.52 -9.00
C HIS A 205 -1.20 -12.82 -8.29
N PHE A 206 -1.55 -12.08 -7.24
CA PHE A 206 -0.63 -11.65 -6.20
C PHE A 206 -1.01 -12.26 -4.85
N GLU A 207 -0.01 -12.43 -4.00
CA GLU A 207 -0.18 -12.76 -2.59
C GLU A 207 0.16 -11.54 -1.75
N GLY A 208 -0.58 -11.37 -0.66
CA GLY A 208 -0.38 -10.28 0.26
C GLY A 208 -0.66 -10.66 1.70
N ARG A 209 -0.29 -9.75 2.59
CA ARG A 209 -0.48 -9.86 4.03
C ARG A 209 -1.25 -8.65 4.53
N TRP A 210 -1.97 -8.84 5.63
CA TRP A 210 -2.71 -7.77 6.25
C TRP A 210 -2.60 -7.82 7.77
N LYS A 211 -2.74 -6.65 8.40
CA LYS A 211 -2.76 -6.50 9.85
C LYS A 211 -3.69 -5.37 10.26
N VAL A 212 -4.32 -5.53 11.41
CA VAL A 212 -5.12 -4.53 12.10
C VAL A 212 -4.43 -4.19 13.40
N GLY A 213 -4.28 -2.90 13.69
CA GLY A 213 -3.65 -2.44 14.92
C GLY A 213 -3.59 -0.92 15.00
N ARG A 214 -3.53 -0.38 16.22
CA ARG A 214 -3.46 1.08 16.45
C ARG A 214 -4.58 1.87 15.76
N GLY A 215 -5.77 1.29 15.63
CA GLY A 215 -6.91 1.91 14.94
C GLY A 215 -6.75 1.98 13.41
N LEU A 216 -5.84 1.20 12.83
CA LEU A 216 -5.56 1.15 11.41
C LEU A 216 -5.74 -0.26 10.86
N VAL A 217 -6.03 -0.32 9.57
CA VAL A 217 -5.86 -1.47 8.70
C VAL A 217 -4.62 -1.22 7.85
N ALA A 218 -3.76 -2.23 7.69
CA ALA A 218 -2.65 -2.19 6.75
C ALA A 218 -2.60 -3.45 5.90
N THR A 219 -2.22 -3.27 4.64
CA THR A 219 -2.03 -4.35 3.67
C THR A 219 -0.72 -4.16 2.92
N ALA A 220 -0.13 -5.27 2.49
CA ALA A 220 1.08 -5.26 1.68
C ALA A 220 1.07 -6.40 0.66
N VAL A 221 1.56 -6.10 -0.54
CA VAL A 221 1.86 -7.05 -1.61
C VAL A 221 3.34 -6.90 -1.95
N THR A 222 4.04 -8.03 -2.09
CA THR A 222 5.39 -8.07 -2.65
C THR A 222 5.41 -9.01 -3.84
N VAL A 223 6.11 -8.60 -4.90
CA VAL A 223 6.27 -9.39 -6.11
C VAL A 223 7.75 -9.70 -6.26
N ALA A 224 8.13 -10.95 -6.05
CA ALA A 224 9.51 -11.40 -6.20
C ALA A 224 9.92 -11.46 -7.68
N HIS A 225 11.22 -11.32 -7.92
CA HIS A 225 11.82 -11.80 -9.17
C HIS A 225 11.69 -13.33 -9.25
N PRO A 226 11.70 -13.93 -10.46
CA PRO A 226 11.70 -15.38 -10.60
C PRO A 226 12.99 -16.05 -10.08
#